data_AF-A0A7S1H5T9-F1
#
_entry.id   AF-A0A7S1H5T9-F1
#
_cell.length_a   1.000
_cell.length_b   1.000
_cell.length_c   1.000
_cell.angle_alpha   90.00
_cell.angle_beta   90.00
_cell.angle_gamma   90.00
#
_symmetry.space_group_name_H-M   'P 1'
#
loop_
_entity.id
_entity.type
_entity.pdbx_description
1 polymer ?
#
loop_
_entity_poly.entity_id
_entity_poly.type
_entity_poly.pdbx_seq_one_letter_code
_entity_poly.pdbx_strand_id
1 'polypeptide(L)'
;GQSDSTPTMASIVDMYSLSCPASAPFFGYFGAAAAMFLANLGAAYGTAKSGVGISGMGVGRPDLVMKALIPVVMAGVVGIYGLIIAVIISTKIKAPTMTDGTMQPQYTLFAGASHLAAGLAGGFSGLAAGMAIGVVGDIGTRALGQQPKLFVGMILILI
;
A
#
# COMPACT_ATOMS: atom_id res chain seq x y z
N GLY A 1 55.92 10.75 16.84
CA GLY A 1 55.69 10.99 15.41
C GLY A 1 55.02 9.76 14.85
N GLN A 2 53.74 9.76 14.50
CA GLN A 2 53.05 10.53 13.44
C GLN A 2 52.97 9.73 12.13
N SER A 3 51.81 9.12 11.89
CA SER A 3 51.03 9.06 10.62
C SER A 3 50.13 7.81 10.63
N ASP A 4 48.91 7.88 11.19
CA ASP A 4 47.65 8.21 10.49
C ASP A 4 47.45 7.45 9.16
N SER A 5 46.63 6.40 9.10
CA SER A 5 45.15 6.42 9.13
C SER A 5 44.52 7.00 7.84
N THR A 6 44.72 6.36 6.70
CA THR A 6 43.81 6.55 5.53
C THR A 6 43.60 5.23 4.77
N PRO A 7 42.42 4.58 4.86
CA PRO A 7 41.99 3.70 3.79
C PRO A 7 41.77 4.57 2.54
N THR A 8 42.43 4.19 1.46
CA THR A 8 42.49 4.89 0.17
C THR A 8 41.10 5.27 -0.34
N MET A 9 40.91 6.54 -0.72
CA MET A 9 39.69 7.11 -1.33
C MET A 9 39.15 6.31 -2.53
N ALA A 10 39.97 5.48 -3.19
CA ALA A 10 39.54 4.62 -4.30
C ALA A 10 38.65 3.44 -3.85
N SER A 11 38.95 2.78 -2.72
CA SER A 11 38.18 1.62 -2.26
C SER A 11 36.81 1.99 -1.68
N ILE A 12 36.69 3.18 -1.10
CA ILE A 12 35.40 3.72 -0.65
C ILE A 12 34.52 4.12 -1.82
N VAL A 13 35.10 4.60 -2.94
CA VAL A 13 34.36 4.94 -4.16
C VAL A 13 33.94 3.67 -4.89
N ASP A 14 34.77 2.63 -4.94
CA ASP A 14 34.37 1.31 -5.46
C ASP A 14 33.28 0.66 -4.60
N MET A 15 33.39 0.74 -3.26
CA MET A 15 32.34 0.26 -2.35
C MET A 15 31.04 1.07 -2.49
N TYR A 16 31.11 2.40 -2.69
CA TYR A 16 29.94 3.25 -2.94
C TYR A 16 29.31 2.96 -4.30
N SER A 17 30.12 2.72 -5.33
CA SER A 17 29.70 2.39 -6.69
C SER A 17 29.02 1.00 -6.75
N LEU A 18 29.54 0.01 -6.01
CA LEU A 18 28.92 -1.32 -5.88
C LEU A 18 27.65 -1.30 -5.02
N SER A 19 27.61 -0.47 -3.97
CA SER A 19 26.47 -0.35 -3.05
C SER A 19 25.31 0.46 -3.63
N CYS A 20 25.57 1.27 -4.65
CA CYS A 20 24.59 2.15 -5.27
C CYS A 20 24.58 2.02 -6.81
N PRO A 21 24.16 0.86 -7.34
CA PRO A 21 23.99 0.70 -8.78
C PRO A 21 22.84 1.57 -9.29
N ALA A 22 22.91 1.96 -10.57
CA ALA A 22 21.87 2.76 -11.24
C ALA A 22 20.47 2.10 -11.22
N SER A 23 20.39 0.80 -10.92
CA SER A 23 19.15 0.04 -10.75
C SER A 23 18.49 0.18 -9.37
N ALA A 24 19.16 0.76 -8.37
CA ALA A 24 18.60 0.98 -7.03
C ALA A 24 17.24 1.73 -7.04
N PRO A 25 17.03 2.84 -7.79
CA PRO A 25 15.74 3.52 -7.83
C PRO A 25 14.62 2.70 -8.50
N PHE A 26 14.94 1.76 -9.39
CA PHE A 26 13.93 0.89 -10.02
C PHE A 26 13.16 0.10 -8.95
N PHE A 27 13.86 -0.47 -7.96
CA PHE A 27 13.24 -1.21 -6.87
C PHE A 27 12.36 -0.32 -5.97
N GLY A 28 12.77 0.93 -5.73
CA GLY A 28 11.96 1.90 -4.97
C GLY A 28 10.65 2.25 -5.67
N TYR A 29 10.70 2.63 -6.95
CA TYR A 29 9.50 2.96 -7.72
C TYR A 29 8.62 1.74 -8.00
N PHE A 30 9.21 0.56 -8.22
CA PHE A 30 8.46 -0.68 -8.35
C PHE A 30 7.72 -1.02 -7.04
N GLY A 31 8.35 -0.82 -5.88
CA GLY A 31 7.70 -0.95 -4.57
C GLY A 31 6.52 0.00 -4.39
N ALA A 32 6.67 1.27 -4.77
CA ALA A 32 5.59 2.26 -4.73
C ALA A 32 4.42 1.90 -5.68
N ALA A 33 4.73 1.47 -6.91
CA ALA A 33 3.74 1.04 -7.89
C ALA A 33 3.00 -0.22 -7.42
N ALA A 34 3.72 -1.22 -6.91
CA ALA A 34 3.15 -2.45 -6.39
C ALA A 34 2.22 -2.19 -5.19
N ALA A 35 2.64 -1.36 -4.23
CA ALA A 35 1.81 -0.98 -3.07
C ALA A 35 0.47 -0.39 -3.52
N MET A 36 0.51 0.56 -4.46
CA MET A 36 -0.69 1.21 -4.99
C MET A 36 -1.59 0.26 -5.77
N PHE A 37 -1.02 -0.52 -6.69
CA PHE A 37 -1.80 -1.40 -7.54
C PHE A 37 -2.52 -2.48 -6.72
N LEU A 38 -1.80 -3.16 -5.81
CA LEU A 38 -2.37 -4.24 -5.01
C LEU A 38 -3.44 -3.73 -4.03
N ALA A 39 -3.20 -2.60 -3.36
CA ALA A 39 -4.17 -2.01 -2.44
C ALA A 39 -5.45 -1.57 -3.18
N ASN A 40 -5.31 -0.94 -4.34
CA ASN A 40 -6.46 -0.51 -5.15
C ASN A 40 -7.24 -1.70 -5.72
N LEU A 41 -6.57 -2.80 -6.05
CA LEU A 41 -7.23 -4.02 -6.49
C LEU A 41 -8.07 -4.65 -5.37
N GLY A 42 -7.56 -4.65 -4.13
CA GLY A 42 -8.32 -5.04 -2.94
C GLY A 42 -9.54 -4.15 -2.70
N ALA A 43 -9.35 -2.83 -2.75
CA ALA A 43 -10.43 -1.85 -2.56
C ALA A 43 -11.52 -1.97 -3.64
N ALA A 44 -11.11 -2.16 -4.90
CA ALA A 44 -12.02 -2.36 -6.03
C ALA A 44 -12.84 -3.64 -5.88
N TYR A 45 -12.20 -4.75 -5.49
CA TYR A 45 -12.91 -6.01 -5.23
C TYR A 45 -13.89 -5.88 -4.05
N GLY A 46 -13.46 -5.27 -2.95
CA GLY A 46 -14.29 -5.04 -1.76
C GLY A 46 -15.53 -4.20 -2.08
N THR A 47 -15.34 -3.14 -2.88
CA THR A 47 -16.40 -2.28 -3.37
C THR A 47 -17.35 -3.02 -4.30
N ALA A 48 -16.83 -3.78 -5.27
CA ALA A 48 -17.63 -4.51 -6.24
C ALA A 48 -18.52 -5.57 -5.57
N LYS A 49 -17.97 -6.39 -4.67
CA LYS A 49 -18.73 -7.44 -3.98
C LYS A 49 -19.77 -6.88 -3.02
N SER A 50 -19.41 -5.85 -2.26
CA SER A 50 -20.37 -5.15 -1.38
C SER A 50 -21.47 -4.46 -2.18
N GLY A 51 -21.13 -3.85 -3.32
CA GLY A 51 -22.07 -3.18 -4.21
C GLY A 51 -23.18 -4.11 -4.73
N VAL A 52 -22.84 -5.33 -5.14
CA VAL A 52 -23.84 -6.33 -5.57
C VAL A 52 -24.82 -6.68 -4.45
N GLY A 53 -24.34 -6.81 -3.21
CA GLY A 53 -25.20 -7.06 -2.04
C GLY A 53 -26.13 -5.88 -1.72
N ILE A 54 -25.62 -4.65 -1.82
CA ILE A 54 -26.40 -3.41 -1.62
C ILE A 54 -27.48 -3.27 -2.68
N SER A 55 -27.16 -3.48 -3.96
CA SER A 55 -28.13 -3.41 -5.06
C SER A 55 -29.25 -4.43 -4.88
N GLY A 56 -28.92 -5.66 -4.44
CA GLY A 56 -29.91 -6.71 -4.19
C GLY A 56 -30.84 -6.39 -3.00
N MET A 57 -30.32 -5.79 -1.94
CA MET A 57 -31.12 -5.39 -0.77
C MET A 57 -31.92 -4.10 -1.05
N GLY A 58 -31.37 -3.17 -1.83
CA GLY A 58 -31.95 -1.85 -2.08
C GLY A 58 -33.27 -1.86 -2.85
N VAL A 59 -33.52 -2.88 -3.68
CA VAL A 59 -34.82 -3.06 -4.35
C VAL A 59 -35.94 -3.43 -3.38
N GLY A 60 -35.60 -4.14 -2.29
CA GLY A 60 -36.59 -4.58 -1.29
C GLY A 60 -36.81 -3.58 -0.16
N ARG A 61 -35.74 -2.95 0.34
CA ARG A 61 -35.80 -2.01 1.47
C ARG A 61 -34.88 -0.80 1.24
N PRO A 62 -35.33 0.23 0.49
CA PRO A 62 -34.50 1.39 0.14
C PRO A 62 -34.07 2.19 1.38
N ASP A 63 -34.84 2.17 2.46
CA ASP A 63 -34.53 2.89 3.72
C ASP A 63 -33.22 2.42 4.37
N LEU A 64 -32.78 1.18 4.10
CA LEU A 64 -31.57 0.60 4.69
C LEU A 64 -30.31 0.78 3.81
N VAL A 65 -30.44 1.32 2.60
CA VAL A 65 -29.33 1.47 1.64
C VAL A 65 -28.24 2.38 2.19
N MET A 66 -28.60 3.50 2.82
CA MET A 66 -27.61 4.43 3.40
C MET A 66 -26.75 3.78 4.48
N LYS A 67 -27.33 2.89 5.29
CA LYS A 67 -26.59 2.12 6.31
C LYS A 67 -25.68 1.07 5.68
N ALA A 68 -26.11 0.47 4.58
CA ALA A 68 -25.37 -0.56 3.87
C ALA A 68 -24.16 -0.04 3.08
N LEU A 69 -23.93 1.28 2.99
CA LEU A 69 -22.76 1.87 2.34
C LEU A 69 -21.48 1.80 3.18
N ILE A 70 -21.58 1.54 4.50
CA ILE A 70 -20.41 1.53 5.39
C ILE A 70 -19.31 0.53 4.95
N PRO A 71 -19.62 -0.73 4.57
CA PRO A 71 -18.61 -1.66 4.06
C PRO A 71 -17.87 -1.16 2.80
N VAL A 72 -18.55 -0.40 1.94
CA VAL A 72 -17.95 0.20 0.75
C VAL A 72 -16.93 1.27 1.14
N VAL A 73 -17.28 2.12 2.11
CA VAL A 73 -16.36 3.14 2.63
C VAL A 73 -15.15 2.49 3.30
N MET A 74 -15.34 1.43 4.08
CA MET A 74 -14.24 0.69 4.72
C MET A 74 -13.31 0.03 3.69
N ALA A 75 -13.84 -0.54 2.60
CA ALA A 75 -13.03 -1.03 1.49
C ALA A 75 -12.24 0.10 0.81
N GLY A 76 -12.81 1.30 0.70
CA GLY A 76 -12.16 2.48 0.11
C GLY A 76 -10.95 2.97 0.91
N VAL A 77 -11.00 2.93 2.24
CA VAL A 77 -9.88 3.35 3.10
C VAL A 77 -8.63 2.48 2.88
N VAL A 78 -8.81 1.20 2.51
CA VAL A 78 -7.69 0.31 2.18
C VAL A 78 -6.86 0.81 0.99
N GLY A 79 -7.50 1.41 -0.01
CA GLY A 79 -6.80 2.04 -1.15
C GLY A 79 -5.99 3.26 -0.73
N ILE A 80 -6.49 4.04 0.24
CA ILE A 80 -5.79 5.20 0.78
C ILE A 80 -4.51 4.76 1.52
N TYR A 81 -4.51 3.62 2.21
CA TYR A 81 -3.29 3.09 2.82
C TYR A 81 -2.21 2.78 1.78
N GLY A 82 -2.56 2.22 0.62
CA GLY A 82 -1.63 2.00 -0.49
C GLY A 82 -1.07 3.30 -1.08
N LEU A 83 -1.91 4.33 -1.21
CA LEU A 83 -1.51 5.68 -1.64
C LEU A 83 -0.51 6.31 -0.67
N ILE A 84 -0.77 6.24 0.63
CA ILE A 84 0.12 6.79 1.66
C ILE A 84 1.49 6.13 1.59
N ILE A 85 1.55 4.79 1.45
CA ILE A 85 2.81 4.05 1.31
C ILE A 85 3.59 4.52 0.07
N ALA A 86 2.92 4.64 -1.09
CA ALA A 86 3.56 5.09 -2.32
C ALA A 86 4.10 6.53 -2.24
N VAL A 87 3.35 7.44 -1.62
CA VAL A 87 3.80 8.83 -1.41
C VAL A 87 5.00 8.88 -0.47
N ILE A 88 4.98 8.12 0.63
CA ILE A 88 6.13 8.05 1.55
C ILE A 88 7.36 7.51 0.83
N ILE A 89 7.25 6.45 0.02
CA ILE A 89 8.39 5.92 -0.74
C ILE A 89 8.91 6.97 -1.73
N SER A 90 8.02 7.65 -2.46
CA SER A 90 8.40 8.69 -3.43
C SER A 90 9.17 9.85 -2.77
N THR A 91 8.75 10.30 -1.58
CA THR A 91 9.46 11.38 -0.85
C THR A 91 10.82 10.94 -0.28
N LYS A 92 11.07 9.64 -0.15
CA LYS A 92 12.34 9.08 0.34
C LYS A 92 13.35 8.82 -0.78
N ILE A 93 12.90 8.73 -2.03
CA ILE A 93 13.78 8.62 -3.20
C ILE A 93 14.33 10.02 -3.50
N LYS A 94 15.54 10.32 -3.02
CA LYS A 94 16.24 11.57 -3.32
C LYS A 94 16.97 11.47 -4.66
N ALA A 95 16.89 12.54 -5.46
CA ALA A 95 17.68 12.67 -6.67
C ALA A 95 19.19 12.68 -6.31
N PRO A 96 20.05 12.03 -7.12
CA PRO A 96 21.50 12.05 -6.87
C PRO A 96 22.00 13.50 -6.89
N THR A 97 22.58 13.94 -5.78
CA THR A 97 23.11 15.30 -5.66
C THR A 97 24.54 15.31 -6.19
N MET A 98 24.81 16.23 -7.12
CA MET A 98 26.16 16.52 -7.59
C MET A 98 26.84 17.41 -6.55
N THR A 99 27.84 16.90 -5.85
CA THR A 99 28.72 17.73 -5.02
C THR A 99 30.14 17.32 -5.36
N ASP A 100 30.86 18.25 -5.98
CA ASP A 100 32.30 18.14 -6.27
C ASP A 100 32.70 17.03 -7.27
N GLY A 101 32.17 17.10 -8.50
CA GLY A 101 32.63 16.27 -9.64
C GLY A 101 32.41 14.75 -9.53
N THR A 102 31.90 14.26 -8.41
CA THR A 102 31.57 12.86 -8.16
C THR A 102 30.07 12.70 -7.98
N MET A 103 29.44 11.85 -8.80
CA MET A 103 28.05 11.44 -8.61
C MET A 103 28.00 10.65 -7.30
N GLN A 104 27.49 11.26 -6.22
CA GLN A 104 27.23 10.58 -4.95
C GLN A 104 25.81 10.02 -4.99
N PRO A 105 25.62 8.72 -5.32
CA PRO A 105 24.30 8.13 -5.25
C PRO A 105 23.86 8.04 -3.77
N GLN A 106 22.90 8.88 -3.41
CA GLN A 106 22.32 8.93 -2.06
C GLN A 106 21.35 7.77 -1.78
N TYR A 107 21.18 6.83 -2.73
CA TYR A 107 20.20 5.75 -2.66
C TYR A 107 20.89 4.39 -2.82
N THR A 108 21.00 3.67 -1.70
CA THR A 108 21.68 2.37 -1.63
C THR A 108 20.75 1.26 -2.10
N LEU A 109 21.31 0.15 -2.58
CA LEU A 109 20.51 -1.02 -2.99
C LEU A 109 19.73 -1.63 -1.81
N PHE A 110 20.26 -1.54 -0.59
CA PHE A 110 19.56 -1.95 0.63
C PHE A 110 18.32 -1.10 0.91
N ALA A 111 18.40 0.21 0.69
CA ALA A 111 17.23 1.09 0.79
C ALA A 111 16.21 0.77 -0.30
N GLY A 112 16.63 0.56 -1.55
CA GLY A 112 15.73 0.16 -2.64
C GLY A 112 15.00 -1.16 -2.37
N ALA A 113 15.71 -2.17 -1.85
CA ALA A 113 15.14 -3.46 -1.49
C ALA A 113 14.17 -3.37 -0.29
N SER A 114 14.47 -2.54 0.71
CA SER A 114 13.58 -2.34 1.86
C SER A 114 12.31 -1.60 1.47
N HIS A 115 12.39 -0.61 0.56
CA HIS A 115 11.23 0.06 0.00
C HIS A 115 10.36 -0.86 -0.87
N LEU A 116 10.98 -1.76 -1.64
CA LEU A 116 10.26 -2.80 -2.36
C LEU A 116 9.51 -3.75 -1.40
N ALA A 117 10.21 -4.27 -0.39
CA ALA A 117 9.61 -5.18 0.59
C ALA A 117 8.46 -4.51 1.37
N ALA A 118 8.64 -3.25 1.77
CA ALA A 118 7.60 -2.47 2.43
C ALA A 118 6.36 -2.28 1.53
N GLY A 119 6.57 -1.96 0.26
CA GLY A 119 5.49 -1.80 -0.70
C GLY A 119 4.72 -3.10 -0.96
N LEU A 120 5.42 -4.22 -1.13
CA LEU A 120 4.80 -5.53 -1.32
C LEU A 120 4.05 -6.02 -0.07
N ALA A 121 4.66 -5.91 1.11
CA ALA A 121 4.02 -6.33 2.36
C ALA A 121 2.73 -5.55 2.64
N GLY A 122 2.78 -4.22 2.49
CA GLY A 122 1.59 -3.37 2.65
C GLY A 122 0.54 -3.62 1.56
N GLY A 123 0.96 -3.79 0.31
CA GLY A 123 0.07 -4.08 -0.82
C GLY A 123 -0.68 -5.41 -0.69
N PHE A 124 0.01 -6.51 -0.37
CA PHE A 124 -0.62 -7.82 -0.18
C PHE A 124 -1.56 -7.85 1.04
N SER A 125 -1.19 -7.18 2.13
CA SER A 125 -2.07 -7.04 3.30
C SER A 125 -3.35 -6.28 2.94
N GLY A 126 -3.24 -5.18 2.17
CA GLY A 126 -4.39 -4.42 1.69
C GLY A 126 -5.28 -5.22 0.74
N LEU A 127 -4.68 -6.01 -0.15
CA LEU A 127 -5.42 -6.89 -1.05
C LEU A 127 -6.22 -7.95 -0.29
N ALA A 128 -5.60 -8.63 0.68
CA ALA A 128 -6.26 -9.63 1.51
C ALA A 128 -7.38 -9.01 2.37
N ALA A 129 -7.13 -7.85 2.98
CA ALA A 129 -8.14 -7.12 3.75
C ALA A 129 -9.33 -6.70 2.87
N GLY A 130 -9.09 -6.15 1.69
CA GLY A 130 -10.14 -5.77 0.74
C GLY A 130 -10.99 -6.96 0.27
N MET A 131 -10.37 -8.13 0.08
CA MET A 131 -11.10 -9.37 -0.23
C MET A 131 -11.99 -9.84 0.93
N ALA A 132 -11.47 -9.84 2.16
CA ALA A 132 -12.25 -10.19 3.34
C ALA A 132 -13.44 -9.24 3.54
N ILE A 133 -13.20 -7.93 3.46
CA ILE A 133 -14.23 -6.89 3.56
C ILE A 133 -15.30 -7.10 2.49
N GLY A 134 -14.93 -7.41 1.25
CA GLY A 134 -15.88 -7.65 0.17
C GLY A 134 -16.80 -8.85 0.40
N VAL A 135 -16.26 -9.97 0.90
CA VAL A 135 -17.05 -11.17 1.18
C VAL A 135 -17.98 -10.94 2.36
N VAL A 136 -17.48 -10.33 3.43
CA VAL A 136 -18.28 -9.97 4.61
C VAL A 136 -19.35 -8.94 4.23
N GLY A 137 -19.03 -7.98 3.36
CA GLY A 137 -19.95 -6.97 2.86
C GLY A 137 -21.09 -7.53 2.01
N ASP A 138 -20.83 -8.44 1.08
CA ASP A 138 -21.87 -9.08 0.24
C ASP A 138 -22.86 -9.88 1.11
N ILE A 139 -22.36 -10.70 2.04
CA ILE A 139 -23.21 -11.51 2.92
C ILE A 139 -23.90 -10.63 3.97
N GLY A 140 -23.16 -9.70 4.56
CA GLY A 140 -23.64 -8.81 5.63
C GLY A 140 -24.75 -7.87 5.19
N THR A 141 -24.63 -7.28 3.98
CA THR A 141 -25.67 -6.39 3.43
C THR A 141 -26.96 -7.12 3.09
N ARG A 142 -26.87 -8.39 2.65
CA ARG A 142 -28.04 -9.25 2.44
C ARG A 142 -28.71 -9.64 3.77
N ALA A 143 -27.92 -9.98 4.77
CA ALA A 143 -28.42 -10.30 6.12
C ALA A 143 -29.09 -9.09 6.78
N LEU A 144 -28.52 -7.90 6.58
CA LEU A 144 -29.09 -6.63 7.04
C LEU A 144 -30.49 -6.38 6.48
N GLY A 145 -30.72 -6.76 5.21
CA GLY A 145 -32.04 -6.67 4.58
C GLY A 145 -33.10 -7.55 5.23
N GLN A 146 -32.71 -8.67 5.84
CA GLN A 146 -33.62 -9.59 6.56
C GLN A 146 -33.83 -9.15 8.01
N GLN A 147 -32.75 -8.83 8.74
CA GLN A 147 -32.83 -8.35 10.12
C GLN A 147 -31.95 -7.12 10.37
N PRO A 148 -32.54 -5.94 10.67
CA PRO A 148 -31.77 -4.71 10.88
C PRO A 148 -30.92 -4.74 12.17
N LYS A 149 -31.21 -5.65 13.11
CA LYS A 149 -30.44 -5.81 14.36
C LYS A 149 -29.03 -6.36 14.12
N LEU A 150 -28.77 -7.01 12.98
CA LEU A 150 -27.46 -7.54 12.62
C LEU A 150 -26.46 -6.47 12.14
N PHE A 151 -26.91 -5.22 12.00
CA PHE A 151 -26.10 -4.10 11.53
C PHE A 151 -24.82 -3.88 12.34
N VAL A 152 -24.94 -3.89 13.68
CA VAL A 152 -23.79 -3.68 14.57
C VAL A 152 -22.83 -4.86 14.48
N GLY A 153 -23.33 -6.09 14.38
CA GLY A 153 -22.49 -7.28 14.21
C GLY A 153 -21.68 -7.25 12.91
N MET A 154 -22.30 -6.81 11.81
CA MET A 154 -21.60 -6.61 10.53
C MET A 154 -20.46 -5.59 10.66
N ILE A 155 -20.70 -4.46 11.33
CA ILE A 155 -19.66 -3.44 11.55
C ILE A 155 -18.54 -4.01 12.41
N LEU A 156 -18.83 -4.71 13.50
CA LEU A 156 -17.83 -5.31 14.41
C LEU A 156 -16.89 -6.31 13.72
N ILE A 157 -17.33 -6.99 12.66
CA ILE A 157 -16.49 -7.92 11.88
C ILE A 157 -15.60 -7.17 10.87
N LEU A 158 -16.00 -5.96 10.49
CA LEU A 158 -15.35 -5.14 9.46
C LEU A 158 -14.29 -4.17 10.01
N ILE A 159 -14.27 -3.94 11.33
CA ILE A 159 -13.24 -3.17 12.05
C ILE A 159 -12.05 -4.08 12.34
#